data_AF-A0AA88JH07-F1
#
_entry.id   AF-A0AA88JH07-F1
#
_cell.length_a   1.000
_cell.length_b   1.000
_cell.length_c   1.000
_cell.angle_alpha   90.00
_cell.angle_beta   90.00
_cell.angle_gamma   90.00
#
_symmetry.space_group_name_H-M   'P 1'
#
loop_
_entity.id
_entity.type
_entity.pdbx_description
1 polymer ?
#
loop_
_entity_poly.entity_id
_entity_poly.type
_entity_poly.pdbx_seq_one_letter_code
_entity_poly.pdbx_strand_id
1 'polypeptide(L)'
;MTHRRFLYRDCLKLDRNSRNNIVSEFQLRALDRAIKAVLPYRVFKESDCPGVGFCFPGNEIPMWFTYQSESSSINIKLPCNWLNTNFLGFALCAARSSFLFTGLRCVGNFKTNNGKSWQLQWNFNRDLEFPRSSNIFMWYEHGNYLDAVEVSFQFTYRVTACGIRLLYRQDAEELGINNNLGISNVEKTGAINYT
;
A
#
# COMPACT_ATOMS: atom_id res chain seq x y z
N MET A 1 -9.64 -0.03 14.07
CA MET A 1 -8.81 -0.65 13.00
C MET A 1 -7.37 -0.21 13.23
N THR A 2 -6.42 -1.15 13.30
CA THR A 2 -5.08 -0.90 13.86
C THR A 2 -4.00 -1.04 12.79
N HIS A 3 -3.72 0.02 12.01
CA HIS A 3 -2.64 -0.01 11.01
C HIS A 3 -1.28 -0.22 11.67
N ARG A 4 -0.53 -1.24 11.22
CA ARG A 4 0.85 -1.45 11.71
C ARG A 4 1.75 -0.41 11.05
N ARG A 5 2.30 0.47 11.88
CA ARG A 5 3.10 1.61 11.44
C ARG A 5 4.55 1.46 11.89
N PHE A 6 5.48 1.77 10.99
CA PHE A 6 6.92 1.76 11.22
C PHE A 6 7.45 3.17 11.01
N LEU A 7 7.90 3.80 12.09
CA LEU A 7 8.24 5.23 12.11
C LEU A 7 9.72 5.40 12.41
N TYR A 8 10.52 5.67 11.38
CA TYR A 8 11.96 5.94 11.49
C TYR A 8 12.19 7.42 11.75
N ARG A 9 11.61 7.93 12.85
CA ARG A 9 11.67 9.35 13.22
C ARG A 9 13.10 9.74 13.61
N ASP A 10 13.51 10.94 13.21
CA ASP A 10 14.79 11.56 13.59
C ASP A 10 16.04 10.74 13.24
N CYS A 11 15.92 9.76 12.34
CA CYS A 11 17.03 9.03 11.75
C CYS A 11 17.72 9.89 10.67
N LEU A 12 18.21 11.09 11.05
CA LEU A 12 18.79 12.07 10.13
C LEU A 12 20.07 11.58 9.43
N LYS A 13 20.67 10.49 9.91
CA LYS A 13 21.85 9.84 9.33
C LYS A 13 21.51 8.65 8.43
N LEU A 14 20.27 8.50 7.97
CA LEU A 14 19.91 7.45 7.02
C LEU A 14 20.61 7.70 5.67
N ASP A 15 21.58 6.85 5.36
CA ASP A 15 22.19 6.81 4.05
C ASP A 15 21.20 6.27 2.99
N ARG A 16 21.63 6.28 1.73
CA ARG A 16 20.83 5.80 0.60
C ARG A 16 20.46 4.31 0.73
N ASN A 17 21.37 3.48 1.22
CA ASN A 17 21.14 2.04 1.35
C ASN A 17 20.08 1.76 2.42
N SER A 18 20.16 2.45 3.55
CA SER A 18 19.20 2.36 4.64
C SER A 18 17.80 2.78 4.19
N ARG A 19 17.69 3.88 3.41
CA ARG A 19 16.42 4.30 2.82
C ARG A 19 15.86 3.26 1.85
N ASN A 20 16.70 2.68 1.00
CA ASN A 20 16.28 1.62 0.08
C ASN A 20 15.79 0.38 0.83
N ASN A 21 16.46 -0.03 1.92
CA ASN A 21 16.02 -1.15 2.75
C ASN A 21 14.66 -0.89 3.38
N ILE A 22 14.39 0.33 3.84
CA ILE A 22 13.08 0.74 4.37
C ILE A 22 12.01 0.65 3.28
N VAL A 23 12.32 1.07 2.05
CA VAL A 23 11.41 0.95 0.90
C VAL A 23 11.14 -0.53 0.58
N SER A 24 12.17 -1.37 0.48
CA SER A 24 12.02 -2.81 0.21
C SER A 24 11.19 -3.52 1.29
N GLU A 25 11.43 -3.19 2.56
CA GLU A 25 10.63 -3.73 3.67
C GLU A 25 9.16 -3.30 3.59
N PHE A 26 8.89 -2.05 3.18
CA PHE A 26 7.54 -1.60 2.92
C PHE A 26 6.89 -2.35 1.76
N GLN A 27 7.60 -2.57 0.66
CA GLN A 27 7.11 -3.34 -0.49
C GLN A 27 6.65 -4.73 -0.08
N LEU A 28 7.52 -5.48 0.63
CA LEU A 28 7.24 -6.82 1.13
C LEU A 28 5.99 -6.85 2.00
N ARG A 29 5.89 -5.93 2.97
CA ARG A 29 4.74 -5.89 3.88
C ARG A 29 3.46 -5.42 3.22
N ALA A 30 3.53 -4.46 2.28
CA ALA A 30 2.37 -3.98 1.56
C ALA A 30 1.76 -5.12 0.72
N LEU A 31 2.60 -5.85 -0.01
CA LEU A 31 2.16 -6.97 -0.86
C LEU A 31 1.68 -8.17 -0.04
N ASP A 32 2.36 -8.53 1.05
CA ASP A 32 1.88 -9.57 1.98
C ASP A 32 0.49 -9.24 2.52
N ARG A 33 0.25 -7.98 2.93
CA ARG A 33 -1.06 -7.53 3.40
C ARG A 33 -2.09 -7.51 2.28
N ALA A 34 -1.69 -7.11 1.07
CA ALA A 34 -2.59 -7.03 -0.07
C ALA A 34 -3.07 -8.42 -0.52
N ILE A 35 -2.18 -9.42 -0.53
CA ILE A 35 -2.54 -10.82 -0.78
C ILE A 35 -3.49 -11.34 0.30
N LYS A 36 -3.14 -11.16 1.57
CA LYS A 36 -3.97 -11.65 2.69
C LYS A 36 -5.38 -11.07 2.68
N ALA A 37 -5.53 -9.82 2.23
CA ALA A 37 -6.82 -9.16 2.13
C ALA A 37 -7.74 -9.76 1.05
N VAL A 38 -7.19 -10.38 0.00
CA VAL A 38 -7.97 -10.99 -1.10
C VAL A 38 -8.07 -12.51 -1.00
N LEU A 39 -7.40 -13.14 -0.02
CA LEU A 39 -7.50 -14.58 0.19
C LEU A 39 -8.87 -14.95 0.78
N PRO A 40 -9.41 -16.15 0.45
CA PRO A 40 -10.69 -16.58 0.96
C PRO A 40 -10.70 -16.60 2.50
N TYR A 41 -11.81 -16.14 3.08
CA TYR A 41 -12.13 -15.94 4.50
C TYR A 41 -11.73 -17.06 5.49
N ARG A 42 -11.25 -18.22 5.03
CA ARG A 42 -10.92 -19.38 5.88
C ARG A 42 -9.47 -19.44 6.37
N VAL A 43 -8.59 -18.52 5.96
CA VAL A 43 -7.16 -18.56 6.36
C VAL A 43 -6.78 -17.46 7.37
N PHE A 44 -7.49 -16.32 7.41
CA PHE A 44 -7.12 -15.17 8.24
C PHE A 44 -8.33 -14.53 8.92
N LYS A 45 -8.18 -14.05 10.16
CA LYS A 45 -9.27 -13.39 10.91
C LYS A 45 -9.48 -11.98 10.35
N GLU A 46 -10.72 -11.49 10.31
CA GLU A 46 -11.09 -10.11 9.92
C GLU A 46 -10.27 -9.02 10.65
N SER A 47 -9.75 -9.34 11.84
CA SER A 47 -8.86 -8.46 12.62
C SER A 47 -7.45 -8.28 12.02
N ASP A 48 -7.04 -9.10 11.05
CA ASP A 48 -5.66 -9.15 10.52
C ASP A 48 -5.40 -8.18 9.35
N CYS A 49 -6.41 -7.49 8.83
CA CYS A 49 -6.22 -6.57 7.71
C CYS A 49 -6.53 -5.09 8.00
N PRO A 50 -5.76 -4.42 8.87
CA PRO A 50 -5.57 -2.98 8.75
C PRO A 50 -4.23 -2.75 8.02
N GLY A 51 -4.19 -1.72 7.18
CA GLY A 51 -3.04 -1.41 6.33
C GLY A 51 -1.66 -1.32 7.01
N VAL A 52 -0.62 -1.19 6.20
CA VAL A 52 0.76 -0.97 6.66
C VAL A 52 1.22 0.43 6.28
N GLY A 53 1.94 1.10 7.19
CA GLY A 53 2.48 2.44 6.96
C GLY A 53 3.93 2.56 7.40
N PHE A 54 4.73 3.27 6.62
CA PHE A 54 6.14 3.56 6.87
C PHE A 54 6.39 5.07 6.78
N CYS A 55 7.27 5.58 7.64
CA CYS A 55 7.71 6.97 7.62
C CYS A 55 9.22 7.06 7.84
N PHE A 56 9.92 7.85 7.03
CA PHE A 56 11.36 8.11 7.19
C PHE A 56 11.77 9.49 6.62
N PRO A 57 12.87 10.09 7.11
CA PRO A 57 13.42 11.34 6.59
C PRO A 57 13.72 11.31 5.09
N GLY A 58 13.21 12.30 4.36
CA GLY A 58 13.39 12.43 2.92
C GLY A 58 12.35 13.34 2.27
N ASN A 59 12.60 13.70 1.02
CA ASN A 59 11.79 14.62 0.21
C ASN A 59 11.52 14.10 -1.21
N GLU A 60 12.15 12.99 -1.61
CA GLU A 60 11.99 12.37 -2.92
C GLU A 60 11.12 11.12 -2.83
N ILE A 61 10.18 10.98 -3.76
CA ILE A 61 9.32 9.81 -3.88
C ILE A 61 10.17 8.62 -4.37
N PRO A 62 10.11 7.45 -3.71
CA PRO A 62 10.85 6.28 -4.18
C PRO A 62 10.44 5.85 -5.58
N MET A 63 11.42 5.46 -6.42
CA MET A 63 11.18 5.03 -7.82
C MET A 63 10.23 3.83 -7.98
N TRP A 64 9.95 3.11 -6.90
CA TRP A 64 8.97 2.03 -6.91
C TRP A 64 7.53 2.52 -7.16
N PHE A 65 7.21 3.76 -6.80
CA PHE A 65 5.93 4.38 -7.16
C PHE A 65 5.99 4.83 -8.62
N THR A 66 5.24 4.16 -9.49
CA THR A 66 5.33 4.35 -10.94
C THR A 66 4.65 5.61 -11.43
N TYR A 67 3.63 6.07 -10.71
CA TYR A 67 2.97 7.35 -10.96
C TYR A 67 3.45 8.33 -9.90
N GLN A 68 4.13 9.40 -10.29
CA GLN A 68 4.65 10.42 -9.38
C GLN A 68 4.25 11.82 -9.85
N SER A 69 4.15 12.74 -8.91
CA SER A 69 3.79 14.14 -9.15
C SER A 69 4.52 15.02 -8.14
N GLU A 70 5.10 16.13 -8.59
CA GLU A 70 5.67 17.18 -7.74
C GLU A 70 4.58 18.12 -7.19
N SER A 71 3.45 17.54 -6.80
CA SER A 71 2.35 18.27 -6.18
C SER A 71 1.59 17.37 -5.21
N SER A 72 0.60 17.95 -4.53
CA SER A 72 -0.27 17.23 -3.61
C SER A 72 -1.35 16.39 -4.31
N SER A 73 -1.38 16.35 -5.64
CA SER A 73 -2.36 15.55 -6.37
C SER A 73 -1.80 14.94 -7.64
N ILE A 74 -2.48 13.89 -8.09
CA ILE A 74 -2.15 13.20 -9.33
C ILE A 74 -3.41 12.61 -9.93
N ASN A 75 -3.55 12.75 -11.25
CA ASN A 75 -4.59 12.08 -12.03
C ASN A 75 -3.95 10.95 -12.85
N ILE A 76 -4.58 9.78 -12.81
CA ILE A 76 -4.11 8.58 -13.47
C ILE A 76 -5.24 8.07 -14.37
N LYS A 77 -4.94 7.96 -15.67
CA LYS A 77 -5.74 7.13 -16.58
C LYS A 77 -5.42 5.68 -16.29
N LEU A 78 -6.43 4.92 -15.88
CA LEU A 78 -6.25 3.53 -15.49
C LEU A 78 -6.03 2.68 -16.74
N PRO A 79 -5.09 1.71 -16.71
CA PRO A 79 -4.93 0.77 -17.81
C PRO A 79 -6.24 0.03 -18.12
N CYS A 80 -6.44 -0.37 -19.38
CA CYS A 80 -7.56 -1.26 -19.72
C CYS A 80 -7.47 -2.54 -18.88
N ASN A 81 -8.59 -2.97 -18.30
CA ASN A 81 -8.67 -4.15 -17.43
C ASN A 81 -7.72 -4.09 -16.22
N TRP A 82 -7.44 -2.90 -15.69
CA TRP A 82 -6.63 -2.73 -14.48
C TRP A 82 -7.22 -3.49 -13.29
N LEU A 83 -8.55 -3.52 -13.16
CA LEU A 83 -9.28 -4.25 -12.11
C LEU A 83 -9.57 -5.70 -12.56
N ASN A 84 -8.50 -6.47 -12.69
CA ASN A 84 -8.59 -7.90 -12.96
C ASN A 84 -8.39 -8.72 -11.67
N THR A 85 -8.44 -10.05 -11.78
CA THR A 85 -8.29 -10.98 -10.65
C THR A 85 -6.92 -10.93 -9.97
N ASN A 86 -5.91 -10.33 -10.62
CA ASN A 86 -4.58 -10.15 -10.05
C ASN A 86 -4.42 -8.81 -9.34
N PHE A 87 -5.37 -7.87 -9.46
CA PHE A 87 -5.28 -6.57 -8.81
C PHE A 87 -5.46 -6.71 -7.29
N LEU A 88 -4.57 -6.07 -6.52
CA LEU A 88 -4.53 -6.17 -5.07
C LEU A 88 -4.87 -4.84 -4.38
N GLY A 89 -4.62 -3.70 -5.03
CA GLY A 89 -4.93 -2.37 -4.49
C GLY A 89 -3.93 -1.29 -4.90
N PHE A 90 -3.95 -0.16 -4.19
CA PHE A 90 -3.03 0.95 -4.43
C PHE A 90 -2.09 1.16 -3.24
N ALA A 91 -0.79 1.20 -3.51
CA ALA A 91 0.19 1.74 -2.56
C ALA A 91 0.35 3.24 -2.78
N LEU A 92 0.40 3.98 -1.69
CA LEU A 92 0.41 5.44 -1.65
C LEU A 92 1.73 5.95 -1.06
N CYS A 93 2.23 7.07 -1.59
CA CYS A 93 3.40 7.77 -1.10
C CYS A 93 3.15 9.28 -1.07
N ALA A 94 3.67 9.96 -0.05
CA ALA A 94 3.71 11.41 0.01
C ALA A 94 5.02 11.89 0.62
N ALA A 95 5.64 12.88 -0.01
CA ALA A 95 6.68 13.70 0.58
C ALA A 95 6.04 14.93 1.20
N ARG A 96 6.35 15.21 2.46
CA ARG A 96 5.75 16.33 3.19
C ARG A 96 6.81 17.15 3.90
N SER A 97 6.73 18.46 3.73
CA SER A 97 7.58 19.42 4.45
C SER A 97 7.13 19.56 5.92
N SER A 98 8.09 19.85 6.80
CA SER A 98 7.94 19.84 8.25
C SER A 98 6.98 20.90 8.80
N PHE A 99 5.82 20.52 9.35
CA PHE A 99 4.93 21.44 10.08
C PHE A 99 4.10 20.74 11.15
N LEU A 100 3.63 21.54 12.12
CA LEU A 100 2.88 21.19 13.35
C LEU A 100 1.50 20.56 13.14
N PHE A 101 1.14 20.15 11.92
CA PHE A 101 -0.19 19.60 11.63
C PHE A 101 -0.21 18.07 11.70
N THR A 102 -1.18 17.57 12.46
CA THR A 102 -1.52 16.15 12.55
C THR A 102 -2.42 15.76 11.37
N GLY A 103 -2.06 14.68 10.71
CA GLY A 103 -2.86 14.08 9.65
C GLY A 103 -2.11 14.02 8.33
N LEU A 104 -2.23 12.88 7.66
CA LEU A 104 -1.96 12.76 6.24
C LEU A 104 -3.06 11.86 5.69
N ARG A 105 -3.88 12.44 4.82
CA ARG A 105 -5.03 11.81 4.18
C ARG A 105 -4.86 11.88 2.68
N CYS A 106 -5.28 10.83 2.00
CA CYS A 106 -5.45 10.81 0.56
C CYS A 106 -6.91 10.47 0.23
N VAL A 107 -7.52 11.21 -0.68
CA VAL A 107 -8.84 10.92 -1.24
C VAL A 107 -8.69 10.57 -2.71
N GLY A 108 -9.08 9.35 -3.08
CA GLY A 108 -9.14 8.89 -4.47
C GLY A 108 -10.54 9.10 -5.02
N ASN A 109 -10.68 9.92 -6.06
CA ASN A 109 -11.92 10.08 -6.82
C ASN A 109 -11.84 9.23 -8.07
N PHE A 110 -12.67 8.19 -8.17
CA PHE A 110 -12.72 7.28 -9.31
C PHE A 110 -13.86 7.70 -10.23
N LYS A 111 -13.64 7.64 -11.54
CA LYS A 111 -14.69 7.93 -12.54
C LYS A 111 -14.77 6.85 -13.59
N THR A 112 -15.99 6.56 -14.03
CA THR A 112 -16.31 5.67 -15.15
C THR A 112 -16.51 6.48 -16.43
N ASN A 113 -16.46 5.81 -17.58
CA ASN A 113 -16.83 6.38 -18.88
C ASN A 113 -18.26 6.95 -18.91
N ASN A 114 -19.16 6.37 -18.13
CA ASN A 114 -20.58 6.77 -18.07
C ASN A 114 -20.82 7.94 -17.09
N GLY A 115 -19.78 8.59 -16.59
CA GLY A 115 -19.88 9.74 -15.68
C GLY A 115 -20.18 9.40 -14.22
N LYS A 116 -20.36 8.12 -13.86
CA LYS A 116 -20.47 7.71 -12.44
C LYS A 116 -19.13 7.88 -11.74
N SER A 117 -19.16 8.29 -10.48
CA SER A 117 -17.97 8.45 -9.64
C SER A 117 -18.21 7.97 -8.21
N TRP A 118 -17.12 7.60 -7.53
CA TRP A 118 -17.11 7.30 -6.10
C TRP A 118 -15.76 7.69 -5.50
N GLN A 119 -15.71 7.74 -4.17
CA GLN A 119 -14.52 8.12 -3.42
C GLN A 119 -14.07 6.99 -2.51
N LEU A 120 -12.75 6.81 -2.43
CA LEU A 120 -12.10 6.06 -1.36
C LEU A 120 -11.16 6.99 -0.61
N GLN A 121 -11.02 6.76 0.69
CA GLN A 121 -10.14 7.55 1.54
C GLN A 121 -9.14 6.63 2.23
N TRP A 122 -7.88 7.03 2.21
CA TRP A 122 -6.81 6.39 2.96
C TRP A 122 -6.20 7.39 3.93
N ASN A 123 -5.93 6.94 5.15
CA ASN A 123 -5.33 7.78 6.18
C ASN A 123 -4.03 7.15 6.65
N PHE A 124 -2.92 7.90 6.59
CA PHE A 124 -1.68 7.46 7.18
C PHE A 124 -1.73 7.58 8.71
N ASN A 125 -2.35 8.65 9.26
CA ASN A 125 -2.55 8.83 10.71
C ASN A 125 -3.60 9.88 11.09
N ARG A 126 -4.24 9.67 12.26
CA ARG A 126 -5.03 10.69 12.99
C ARG A 126 -4.29 11.27 14.21
N ASP A 127 -3.36 10.55 14.84
CA ASP A 127 -2.88 10.88 16.20
C ASP A 127 -1.35 10.92 16.39
N LEU A 128 -0.57 11.31 15.38
CA LEU A 128 0.89 11.43 15.54
C LEU A 128 1.39 12.86 15.36
N GLU A 129 2.23 13.30 16.29
CA GLU A 129 3.16 14.40 16.06
C GLU A 129 4.13 14.02 14.95
N PHE A 130 4.19 14.87 13.92
CA PHE A 130 5.06 14.64 12.79
C PHE A 130 6.44 15.24 13.02
N PRO A 131 7.48 14.70 12.36
CA PRO A 131 8.84 15.14 12.60
C PRO A 131 9.05 16.58 12.10
N ARG A 132 10.03 17.27 12.70
CA ARG A 132 10.43 18.64 12.33
C ARG A 132 11.20 18.73 11.01
N SER A 133 11.40 17.63 10.30
CA SER A 133 12.08 17.54 9.00
C SER A 133 11.13 17.07 7.89
N SER A 134 11.53 17.23 6.63
CA SER A 134 10.81 16.62 5.52
C SER A 134 10.86 15.10 5.63
N ASN A 135 9.71 14.45 5.46
CA ASN A 135 9.61 13.00 5.54
C ASN A 135 8.82 12.43 4.36
N ILE A 136 9.18 11.20 4.03
CA ILE A 136 8.44 10.33 3.13
C ILE A 136 7.51 9.46 3.96
N PHE A 137 6.26 9.41 3.53
CA PHE A 137 5.20 8.59 4.09
C PHE A 137 4.75 7.61 3.02
N MET A 138 4.80 6.32 3.32
CA MET A 138 4.35 5.26 2.41
C MET A 138 3.32 4.40 3.11
N TRP A 139 2.19 4.12 2.49
CA TRP A 139 1.21 3.21 3.09
C TRP A 139 0.37 2.47 2.08
N TYR A 140 -0.13 1.33 2.53
CA TYR A 140 -1.10 0.50 1.83
C TYR A 140 -2.24 0.21 2.79
N GLU A 141 -3.47 0.36 2.33
CA GLU A 141 -4.67 -0.09 3.03
C GLU A 141 -5.65 -0.59 1.98
N HIS A 142 -6.18 -1.79 2.21
CA HIS A 142 -7.07 -2.44 1.27
C HIS A 142 -8.37 -1.65 1.13
N GLY A 143 -8.80 -1.47 -0.12
CA GLY A 143 -10.04 -0.77 -0.46
C GLY A 143 -11.01 -1.68 -1.19
N ASN A 144 -12.29 -1.31 -1.18
CA ASN A 144 -13.30 -1.95 -2.01
C ASN A 144 -13.35 -1.21 -3.35
N TYR A 145 -12.84 -1.85 -4.40
CA TYR A 145 -12.67 -1.24 -5.71
C TYR A 145 -13.82 -1.62 -6.65
N LEU A 146 -14.24 -0.64 -7.46
CA LEU A 146 -15.13 -0.82 -8.60
C LEU A 146 -14.38 -0.40 -9.86
N ASP A 147 -14.80 -0.89 -11.02
CA ASP A 147 -14.10 -0.62 -12.27
C ASP A 147 -14.28 0.84 -12.70
N ALA A 148 -13.18 1.50 -13.07
CA ALA A 148 -13.08 2.91 -13.41
C ALA A 148 -12.13 3.12 -14.61
N VAL A 149 -12.28 4.24 -15.30
CA VAL A 149 -11.40 4.63 -16.41
C VAL A 149 -10.31 5.61 -15.98
N GLU A 150 -10.58 6.39 -14.93
CA GLU A 150 -9.60 7.29 -14.33
C GLU A 150 -9.78 7.38 -12.82
N VAL A 151 -8.70 7.74 -12.15
CA VAL A 151 -8.69 8.05 -10.73
C VAL A 151 -7.80 9.26 -10.46
N SER A 152 -8.28 10.19 -9.64
CA SER A 152 -7.45 11.28 -9.11
C SER A 152 -7.22 11.08 -7.62
N PHE A 153 -5.97 11.15 -7.19
CA PHE A 153 -5.57 11.11 -5.79
C PHE A 153 -5.26 12.52 -5.32
N GLN A 154 -5.95 12.97 -4.26
CA GLN A 154 -5.72 14.25 -3.62
C GLN A 154 -5.21 14.01 -2.21
N PHE A 155 -3.97 14.43 -1.95
CA PHE A 155 -3.35 14.40 -0.64
C PHE A 155 -3.61 15.72 0.08
N THR A 156 -3.87 15.66 1.38
CA THR A 156 -4.06 16.84 2.23
C THR A 156 -2.75 17.24 2.92
N TYR A 157 -2.69 18.49 3.38
CA TYR A 157 -1.62 19.04 4.24
C TYR A 157 -0.21 19.08 3.62
N ARG A 158 0.14 20.18 2.94
CA ARG A 158 1.52 20.57 2.56
C ARG A 158 2.39 19.44 1.98
N VAL A 159 1.76 18.52 1.25
CA VAL A 159 2.45 17.51 0.45
C VAL A 159 3.11 18.22 -0.72
N THR A 160 4.41 18.03 -0.85
CA THR A 160 5.25 18.64 -1.89
C THR A 160 5.40 17.72 -3.10
N ALA A 161 5.28 16.40 -2.90
CA ALA A 161 5.23 15.42 -3.96
C ALA A 161 4.43 14.20 -3.51
N CYS A 162 3.81 13.49 -4.46
CA CYS A 162 3.10 12.25 -4.18
C CYS A 162 3.42 11.16 -5.19
N GLY A 163 3.19 9.91 -4.78
CA GLY A 163 3.42 8.72 -5.58
C GLY A 163 2.31 7.70 -5.39
N ILE A 164 1.96 7.00 -6.47
CA ILE A 164 0.97 5.91 -6.49
C ILE A 164 1.59 4.72 -7.22
N ARG A 165 1.35 3.51 -6.71
CA ARG A 165 1.60 2.26 -7.41
C ARG A 165 0.35 1.40 -7.37
N LEU A 166 -0.05 0.86 -8.52
CA LEU A 166 -1.03 -0.23 -8.57
C LEU A 166 -0.31 -1.52 -8.20
N LEU A 167 -0.86 -2.28 -7.26
CA LEU A 167 -0.31 -3.56 -6.83
C LEU A 167 -1.05 -4.70 -7.52
N TYR A 168 -0.28 -5.62 -8.08
CA TYR A 168 -0.74 -6.84 -8.70
C TYR A 168 -0.10 -8.05 -8.04
N ARG A 169 -0.71 -9.23 -8.24
CA ARG A 169 -0.15 -10.52 -7.79
C ARG A 169 1.28 -10.75 -8.29
N GLN A 170 1.59 -10.33 -9.51
CA GLN A 170 2.94 -10.45 -10.08
C GLN A 170 3.99 -9.67 -9.28
N ASP A 171 3.64 -8.50 -8.73
CA ASP A 171 4.58 -7.73 -7.88
C ASP A 171 5.00 -8.53 -6.64
N ALA A 172 4.10 -9.37 -6.12
CA ALA A 172 4.38 -10.22 -4.98
C ALA A 172 5.24 -11.44 -5.35
N GLU A 173 5.00 -12.03 -6.53
CA GLU A 173 5.79 -13.14 -7.07
C GLU A 173 7.24 -12.72 -7.32
N GLU A 174 7.47 -11.50 -7.84
CA GLU A 174 8.81 -10.92 -8.03
C GLU A 174 9.58 -10.77 -6.71
N LEU A 175 8.88 -10.63 -5.59
CA LEU A 175 9.45 -10.58 -4.25
C LEU A 175 9.50 -11.94 -3.53
N GLY A 176 9.16 -13.03 -4.22
CA GLY A 176 9.14 -14.38 -3.66
C GLY A 176 8.00 -14.63 -2.66
N ILE A 177 6.99 -13.77 -2.64
CA ILE A 177 5.78 -13.94 -1.82
C ILE A 177 4.84 -14.90 -2.56
N ASN A 178 5.12 -16.19 -2.46
CA ASN A 178 4.32 -17.24 -3.10
C ASN A 178 3.14 -17.64 -2.21
N ASN A 179 2.00 -17.95 -2.84
CA ASN A 179 0.81 -18.55 -2.25
C ASN A 179 1.01 -19.97 -1.64
N ASN A 180 2.25 -20.41 -1.38
CA ASN A 180 2.52 -21.72 -0.77
C ASN A 180 2.20 -21.72 0.73
N LEU A 181 1.01 -21.26 1.10
CA LEU A 181 0.35 -21.61 2.34
C LEU A 181 -0.32 -22.97 2.14
N GLY A 182 0.47 -24.02 2.39
CA GLY A 182 0.08 -25.39 2.70
C GLY A 182 -1.32 -25.85 2.27
N ILE A 183 -1.47 -26.25 1.00
CA ILE A 183 -2.30 -27.41 0.69
C ILE A 183 -1.33 -28.60 0.77
N SER A 184 -1.04 -29.07 1.98
CA SER A 184 -0.57 -30.45 2.12
C SER A 184 -1.72 -31.33 1.66
N ASN A 185 -1.50 -32.06 0.57
CA ASN A 185 -2.41 -33.04 0.00
C ASN A 185 -3.07 -33.89 1.09
N VAL A 186 -4.35 -33.65 1.33
CA VAL A 186 -5.22 -34.67 1.91
C VAL A 186 -5.78 -35.47 0.73
N GLU A 187 -5.02 -36.46 0.28
CA GLU A 187 -5.51 -37.65 -0.41
C GLU A 187 -4.71 -38.83 0.18
N LYS A 188 -5.30 -39.54 1.14
CA LYS A 188 -6.08 -40.78 0.96
C LYS A 188 -5.23 -42.00 0.57
N THR A 189 -5.57 -43.09 1.27
CA THR A 189 -5.26 -44.51 1.04
C THR A 189 -3.87 -45.02 1.39
N GLY A 190 -3.86 -45.82 2.47
CA GLY A 190 -2.76 -46.65 2.91
C GLY A 190 -3.13 -47.36 4.20
N ALA A 191 -4.22 -48.13 4.18
CA ALA A 191 -4.45 -49.14 5.21
C ALA A 191 -3.26 -50.10 5.18
N ILE A 192 -2.50 -50.17 6.26
CA ILE A 192 -1.55 -51.24 6.51
C ILE A 192 -1.82 -51.73 7.92
N ASN A 193 -2.42 -52.91 7.98
CA ASN A 193 -2.55 -53.72 9.18
C ASN A 193 -1.15 -54.05 9.71
N TYR A 194 -1.00 -54.05 11.03
CA TYR A 194 -0.05 -54.94 11.69
C TYR A 194 -0.82 -55.81 12.67
N THR A 195 -0.55 -57.10 12.49
CA THR A 195 -0.91 -58.32 13.26
C THR A 195 -1.22 -58.13 14.73
#